data_AF-A0A9E2BZE6-F1
#
_entry.id   AF-A0A9E2BZE6-F1
#
_cell.length_a   1.000
_cell.length_b   1.000
_cell.length_c   1.000
_cell.angle_alpha   90.00
_cell.angle_beta   90.00
_cell.angle_gamma   90.00
#
_symmetry.space_group_name_H-M   'P 1'
#
loop_
_entity.id
_entity.type
_entity.pdbx_description
1 polymer ?
#
loop_
_entity_poly.entity_id
_entity_poly.type
_entity_poly.pdbx_seq_one_letter_code
_entity_poly.pdbx_strand_id
1 'polypeptide(L)'
;PGWPTEGIEPDPKENQNQIASSSHFQYKKYTHWSYPVVIDTFALEGIELINGDEFGIFTSSGLCVGAKTFEGDFPLIITSWKDDKATPDEVDGYGEGDEMVIKLFDASENEEIVIDLGPQTMAMEENTVAPRHSGFGRGSFALKSLTHGIQSVTQLPQEFKTGQNYPNPFNSTTVIPLELPQRSRVIIDLFDVCGRLVWTHNAGVQNAGWPKVHFNAHQLSSGVYFYRTTAEGLERGGTYHSVGKMLLLK
;
A
#
# COMPACT_ATOMS: atom_id res chain seq x y z
N PRO A 1 23.11 -25.79 -46.46
CA PRO A 1 23.62 -24.79 -45.48
C PRO A 1 22.78 -24.86 -44.21
N GLY A 2 23.16 -25.75 -43.29
CA GLY A 2 22.56 -25.90 -41.98
C GLY A 2 23.22 -24.94 -41.00
N TRP A 3 22.41 -24.30 -40.15
CA TRP A 3 22.88 -23.47 -39.06
C TRP A 3 23.47 -24.38 -37.95
N PRO A 4 24.60 -24.03 -37.34
CA PRO A 4 25.17 -24.84 -36.27
C PRO A 4 24.32 -24.73 -35.00
N THR A 5 23.91 -25.87 -34.46
CA THR A 5 23.36 -26.00 -33.11
C THR A 5 24.53 -25.96 -32.13
N GLU A 6 24.95 -24.77 -31.72
CA GLU A 6 25.75 -24.63 -30.50
C GLU A 6 24.82 -24.83 -29.31
N GLY A 7 24.96 -25.98 -28.66
CA GLY A 7 24.44 -26.19 -27.32
C GLY A 7 25.05 -25.14 -26.42
N ILE A 8 24.19 -24.32 -25.81
CA ILE A 8 24.57 -23.52 -24.66
C ILE A 8 24.84 -24.54 -23.55
N GLU A 9 26.11 -24.86 -23.33
CA GLU A 9 26.54 -25.49 -22.08
C GLU A 9 26.05 -24.58 -20.93
N PRO A 10 25.26 -25.09 -19.98
CA PRO A 10 24.93 -24.30 -18.80
C PRO A 10 26.24 -23.99 -18.05
N ASP A 11 26.42 -22.71 -17.72
CA ASP A 11 27.56 -22.21 -16.95
C ASP A 11 27.74 -23.05 -15.66
N PRO A 12 28.92 -23.65 -15.40
CA PRO A 12 29.12 -24.56 -14.26
C PRO A 12 29.10 -23.88 -12.87
N LYS A 13 28.59 -22.65 -12.74
CA LYS A 13 28.69 -21.84 -11.52
C LYS A 13 27.39 -21.26 -10.98
N GLU A 14 26.24 -21.82 -11.30
CA GLU A 14 24.98 -21.45 -10.64
C GLU A 14 24.37 -22.66 -9.93
N ASN A 15 25.13 -23.23 -9.00
CA ASN A 15 24.59 -24.19 -8.05
C ASN A 15 25.08 -23.85 -6.65
N GLN A 16 24.47 -22.81 -6.07
CA GLN A 16 24.63 -22.47 -4.68
C GLN A 16 23.24 -22.16 -4.10
N ASN A 17 22.57 -23.24 -3.69
CA ASN A 17 21.62 -23.24 -2.57
C ASN A 17 22.33 -22.69 -1.33
N GLN A 18 22.57 -21.38 -1.31
CA GLN A 18 23.20 -20.67 -0.20
C GLN A 18 22.08 -20.07 0.63
N ILE A 19 21.76 -20.79 1.70
CA ILE A 19 21.19 -20.24 2.92
C ILE A 19 21.98 -18.96 3.25
N ALA A 20 21.29 -17.82 3.37
CA ALA A 20 21.95 -16.53 3.61
C ALA A 20 22.77 -16.60 4.91
N SER A 21 24.10 -16.48 4.80
CA SER A 21 24.98 -16.46 5.97
C SER A 21 24.61 -15.31 6.90
N SER A 22 24.37 -15.63 8.18
CA SER A 22 24.02 -14.75 9.32
C SER A 22 22.65 -14.06 9.33
N SER A 23 21.68 -14.56 8.57
CA SER A 23 20.27 -14.17 8.72
C SER A 23 19.60 -14.98 9.85
N HIS A 24 18.72 -14.38 10.65
CA HIS A 24 17.79 -15.08 11.56
C HIS A 24 16.74 -15.84 10.75
N PHE A 25 16.17 -15.21 9.72
CA PHE A 25 15.16 -15.82 8.86
C PHE A 25 15.75 -16.60 7.68
N GLN A 26 15.76 -17.94 7.77
CA GLN A 26 16.28 -18.79 6.70
C GLN A 26 15.29 -18.99 5.56
N TYR A 27 15.76 -18.81 4.33
CA TYR A 27 15.01 -19.05 3.10
C TYR A 27 15.94 -19.53 1.97
N LYS A 28 15.39 -20.23 0.97
CA LYS A 28 16.15 -20.57 -0.24
C LYS A 28 16.12 -19.42 -1.23
N LYS A 29 17.26 -19.18 -1.87
CA LYS A 29 17.42 -18.16 -2.91
C LYS A 29 17.43 -18.83 -4.28
N TYR A 30 17.10 -18.05 -5.31
CA TYR A 30 17.24 -18.47 -6.71
C TYR A 30 16.41 -19.68 -7.12
N THR A 31 15.30 -19.94 -6.42
CA THR A 31 14.35 -21.00 -6.77
C THR A 31 13.70 -20.68 -8.12
N HIS A 32 13.12 -19.47 -8.29
CA HIS A 32 12.57 -18.99 -9.57
C HIS A 32 12.54 -17.45 -9.67
N TRP A 33 11.53 -16.87 -10.32
CA TRP A 33 11.29 -15.43 -10.40
C TRP A 33 11.25 -14.79 -9.01
N SER A 34 11.83 -13.61 -8.92
CA SER A 34 11.82 -12.82 -7.70
C SER A 34 10.68 -11.80 -7.68
N TYR A 35 10.24 -11.49 -6.47
CA TYR A 35 9.25 -10.46 -6.18
C TYR A 35 9.82 -9.52 -5.13
N PRO A 36 10.21 -8.29 -5.52
CA PRO A 36 10.75 -7.33 -4.57
C PRO A 36 9.63 -6.74 -3.71
N VAL A 37 9.84 -6.79 -2.39
CA VAL A 37 9.05 -6.12 -1.36
C VAL A 37 9.84 -4.93 -0.85
N VAL A 38 9.30 -3.72 -1.02
CA VAL A 38 9.94 -2.47 -0.59
C VAL A 38 9.27 -1.99 0.70
N ILE A 39 10.02 -1.82 1.77
CA ILE A 39 9.57 -1.17 3.00
C ILE A 39 10.12 0.25 2.98
N ASP A 40 9.26 1.23 2.73
CA ASP A 40 9.69 2.65 2.61
C ASP A 40 10.03 3.28 3.96
N THR A 41 9.34 2.85 5.03
CA THR A 41 9.51 3.31 6.42
C THR A 41 8.89 2.27 7.35
N PHE A 42 9.37 2.19 8.60
CA PHE A 42 8.81 1.33 9.63
C PHE A 42 8.76 2.06 10.98
N ALA A 43 7.65 1.91 11.70
CA ALA A 43 7.53 2.27 13.10
C ALA A 43 6.67 1.21 13.79
N LEU A 44 6.96 0.88 15.04
CA LEU A 44 6.14 -0.04 15.85
C LEU A 44 6.26 0.44 17.30
N GLU A 45 5.17 0.58 18.04
CA GLU A 45 5.26 1.10 19.42
C GLU A 45 6.09 0.18 20.28
N GLY A 46 6.97 0.79 21.06
CA GLY A 46 7.86 0.06 21.95
C GLY A 46 9.02 -0.61 21.24
N ILE A 47 9.10 -0.54 19.90
CA ILE A 47 10.22 -1.08 19.13
C ILE A 47 10.97 0.08 18.47
N GLU A 48 12.22 0.23 18.85
CA GLU A 48 13.18 1.10 18.18
C GLU A 48 14.07 0.22 17.30
N LEU A 49 14.01 0.42 15.99
CA LEU A 49 14.82 -0.38 15.08
C LEU A 49 16.32 -0.10 15.28
N ILE A 50 17.09 -1.16 15.45
CA ILE A 50 18.54 -1.09 15.56
C ILE A 50 19.22 -1.87 14.43
N ASN A 51 20.48 -1.53 14.16
CA ASN A 51 21.29 -2.30 13.23
C ASN A 51 21.39 -3.75 13.71
N GLY A 52 20.95 -4.69 12.87
CA GLY A 52 20.90 -6.11 13.20
C GLY A 52 19.49 -6.68 13.30
N ASP A 53 18.46 -5.84 13.47
CA ASP A 53 17.07 -6.28 13.33
C ASP A 53 16.83 -6.81 11.92
N GLU A 54 15.88 -7.74 11.74
CA GLU A 54 15.66 -8.37 10.45
C GLU A 54 14.19 -8.41 10.05
N PHE A 55 13.91 -8.06 8.79
CA PHE A 55 12.59 -8.22 8.21
C PHE A 55 12.53 -9.50 7.38
N GLY A 56 11.54 -10.35 7.65
CA GLY A 56 11.25 -11.56 6.90
C GLY A 56 9.90 -11.50 6.20
N ILE A 57 9.85 -12.09 5.01
CA ILE A 57 8.67 -12.23 4.16
C ILE A 57 8.30 -13.71 4.11
N PHE A 58 7.06 -14.01 4.48
CA PHE A 58 6.55 -15.35 4.65
C PHE A 58 5.29 -15.58 3.82
N THR A 59 5.03 -16.82 3.46
CA THR A 59 3.70 -17.26 3.02
C THR A 59 2.76 -17.44 4.21
N SER A 60 1.46 -17.56 3.96
CA SER A 60 0.46 -17.88 5.00
C SER A 60 0.66 -19.25 5.65
N SER A 61 1.38 -20.18 5.01
CA SER A 61 1.78 -21.45 5.60
C SER A 61 2.97 -21.33 6.56
N GLY A 62 3.59 -20.15 6.64
CA GLY A 62 4.74 -19.87 7.51
C GLY A 62 6.10 -20.14 6.87
N LEU A 63 6.17 -20.37 5.56
CA LEU A 63 7.44 -20.52 4.84
C LEU A 63 8.09 -19.16 4.62
N CYS A 64 9.33 -18.96 5.07
CA CYS A 64 10.11 -17.77 4.73
C CYS A 64 10.60 -17.85 3.29
N VAL A 65 10.36 -16.79 2.52
CA VAL A 65 10.70 -16.72 1.09
C VAL A 65 11.62 -15.55 0.76
N GLY A 66 11.94 -14.71 1.74
CA GLY A 66 12.87 -13.59 1.60
C GLY A 66 13.10 -12.90 2.93
N ALA A 67 14.31 -12.41 3.19
CA ALA A 67 14.60 -11.64 4.39
C ALA A 67 15.70 -10.61 4.13
N LYS A 68 15.77 -9.57 4.98
CA LYS A 68 16.85 -8.58 4.98
C LYS A 68 17.04 -7.92 6.33
N THR A 69 18.29 -7.85 6.76
CA THR A 69 18.72 -7.12 7.95
C THR A 69 18.58 -5.61 7.75
N PHE A 70 18.11 -4.92 8.77
CA PHE A 70 18.07 -3.47 8.86
C PHE A 70 19.46 -2.93 9.21
N GLU A 71 19.93 -1.97 8.41
CA GLU A 71 21.27 -1.37 8.54
C GLU A 71 21.21 0.14 8.88
N GLY A 72 20.07 0.59 9.41
CA GLY A 72 19.92 1.95 9.94
C GLY A 72 19.27 2.96 8.98
N ASP A 73 18.82 2.54 7.80
CA ASP A 73 18.14 3.42 6.84
C ASP A 73 17.10 2.69 5.97
N PHE A 74 16.20 3.47 5.38
CA PHE A 74 15.16 3.06 4.44
C PHE A 74 15.33 3.74 3.07
N PRO A 75 14.79 3.19 1.97
CA PRO A 75 13.91 2.03 1.89
C PRO A 75 14.65 0.69 2.01
N LEU A 76 14.01 -0.28 2.66
CA LEU A 76 14.50 -1.65 2.74
C LEU A 76 13.86 -2.49 1.63
N ILE A 77 14.66 -2.90 0.64
CA ILE A 77 14.21 -3.77 -0.44
C ILE A 77 14.54 -5.23 -0.09
N ILE A 78 13.51 -6.06 0.07
CA ILE A 78 13.60 -7.50 0.36
C ILE A 78 13.20 -8.28 -0.89
N THR A 79 14.08 -9.17 -1.35
CA THR A 79 13.81 -10.01 -2.51
C THR A 79 13.18 -11.32 -2.06
N SER A 80 11.92 -11.57 -2.44
CA SER A 80 11.23 -12.84 -2.20
C SER A 80 11.30 -13.76 -3.42
N TRP A 81 11.35 -15.07 -3.21
CA TRP A 81 11.56 -16.06 -4.27
C TRP A 81 10.35 -16.97 -4.50
N LYS A 82 9.93 -17.10 -5.77
CA LYS A 82 8.80 -17.96 -6.17
C LYS A 82 9.20 -19.43 -6.13
N ASP A 83 8.26 -20.29 -5.75
CA ASP A 83 8.44 -21.74 -5.79
C ASP A 83 8.73 -22.20 -7.23
N ASP A 84 9.63 -23.17 -7.36
CA ASP A 84 10.07 -23.67 -8.66
C ASP A 84 9.49 -25.04 -8.99
N LYS A 85 9.56 -25.42 -10.27
CA LYS A 85 9.10 -26.74 -10.74
C LYS A 85 10.22 -27.77 -10.85
N ALA A 86 11.47 -27.37 -10.61
CA ALA A 86 12.63 -28.22 -10.63
C ALA A 86 12.69 -29.12 -9.39
N THR A 87 12.10 -28.70 -8.27
CA THR A 87 11.92 -29.51 -7.04
C THR A 87 10.44 -29.74 -6.71
N PRO A 88 9.70 -30.55 -7.48
CA PRO A 88 8.24 -30.68 -7.34
C PRO A 88 7.77 -31.32 -6.02
N ASP A 89 8.66 -31.94 -5.26
CA ASP A 89 8.39 -32.55 -3.95
C ASP A 89 8.77 -31.64 -2.77
N GLU A 90 9.33 -30.46 -3.04
CA GLU A 90 9.72 -29.46 -2.04
C GLU A 90 9.01 -28.13 -2.32
N VAL A 91 8.39 -27.53 -1.30
CA VAL A 91 7.84 -26.17 -1.40
C VAL A 91 8.84 -25.23 -0.72
N ASP A 92 9.59 -24.47 -1.51
CA ASP A 92 10.70 -23.63 -1.05
C ASP A 92 10.64 -22.18 -1.52
N GLY A 93 9.58 -21.81 -2.23
CA GLY A 93 9.21 -20.43 -2.51
C GLY A 93 7.72 -20.17 -2.37
N TYR A 94 7.29 -18.96 -2.76
CA TYR A 94 5.87 -18.59 -2.72
C TYR A 94 5.09 -19.05 -3.96
N GLY A 95 3.79 -19.31 -3.81
CA GLY A 95 2.83 -19.53 -4.89
C GLY A 95 2.15 -18.24 -5.38
N GLU A 96 1.66 -18.23 -6.62
CA GLU A 96 0.90 -17.09 -7.15
C GLU A 96 -0.44 -16.96 -6.43
N GLY A 97 -0.69 -15.81 -5.79
CA GLY A 97 -1.87 -15.57 -4.96
C GLY A 97 -1.74 -15.98 -3.50
N ASP A 98 -0.61 -16.57 -3.08
CA ASP A 98 -0.34 -16.83 -1.66
C ASP A 98 -0.38 -15.53 -0.87
N GLU A 99 -1.02 -15.56 0.30
CA GLU A 99 -0.97 -14.44 1.23
C GLU A 99 0.42 -14.35 1.87
N MET A 100 0.88 -13.11 2.03
CA MET A 100 2.18 -12.63 2.45
C MET A 100 2.03 -12.16 3.89
N VAL A 101 2.90 -12.68 4.73
CA VAL A 101 3.03 -12.32 6.13
C VAL A 101 4.40 -11.70 6.30
N ILE A 102 4.47 -10.54 6.96
CA ILE A 102 5.75 -9.90 7.27
C ILE A 102 6.03 -10.12 8.74
N LYS A 103 7.27 -10.49 9.07
CA LYS A 103 7.76 -10.52 10.44
C LYS A 103 8.95 -9.60 10.61
N LEU A 104 9.07 -9.01 11.79
CA LEU A 104 10.27 -8.38 12.29
C LEU A 104 10.92 -9.32 13.31
N PHE A 105 12.22 -9.53 13.22
CA PHE A 105 13.04 -10.05 14.30
C PHE A 105 13.73 -8.88 14.97
N ASP A 106 13.41 -8.65 16.25
CA ASP A 106 14.10 -7.70 17.12
C ASP A 106 15.35 -8.39 17.67
N ALA A 107 16.53 -7.93 17.25
CA ALA A 107 17.80 -8.52 17.63
C ALA A 107 18.20 -8.17 19.07
N SER A 108 17.66 -7.08 19.63
CA SER A 108 17.95 -6.65 21.00
C SER A 108 17.22 -7.50 22.03
N GLU A 109 15.96 -7.85 21.75
CA GLU A 109 15.11 -8.67 22.62
C GLU A 109 15.08 -10.15 22.20
N ASN A 110 15.65 -10.48 21.03
CA ASN A 110 15.63 -11.82 20.43
C ASN A 110 14.19 -12.37 20.29
N GLU A 111 13.29 -11.53 19.76
CA GLU A 111 11.87 -11.82 19.60
C GLU A 111 11.42 -11.68 18.14
N GLU A 112 10.49 -12.54 17.69
CA GLU A 112 9.81 -12.40 16.40
C GLU A 112 8.43 -11.76 16.57
N ILE A 113 8.20 -10.68 15.83
CA ILE A 113 6.95 -9.93 15.84
C ILE A 113 6.28 -10.09 14.47
N VAL A 114 5.06 -10.65 14.47
CA VAL A 114 4.23 -10.70 13.26
C VAL A 114 3.61 -9.33 13.02
N ILE A 115 3.82 -8.79 11.83
CA ILE A 115 3.29 -7.48 11.45
C ILE A 115 1.91 -7.66 10.82
N ASP A 116 0.87 -7.18 11.50
CA ASP A 116 -0.49 -7.14 10.95
C ASP A 116 -0.63 -5.97 9.96
N LEU A 117 -0.93 -6.30 8.71
CA LEU A 117 -1.12 -5.36 7.61
C LEU A 117 -2.53 -4.75 7.56
N GLY A 118 -3.47 -5.23 8.39
CA GLY A 118 -4.85 -4.74 8.48
C GLY A 118 -5.72 -4.97 7.23
N PRO A 119 -7.05 -4.72 7.31
CA PRO A 119 -7.96 -4.86 6.17
C PRO A 119 -7.88 -3.65 5.22
N GLN A 120 -7.01 -3.71 4.22
CA GLN A 120 -6.84 -2.67 3.20
C GLN A 120 -7.96 -2.72 2.13
N THR A 121 -8.67 -1.60 1.86
CA THR A 121 -9.76 -1.54 0.85
C THR A 121 -9.34 -0.84 -0.47
N MET A 122 -8.95 -1.68 -1.46
CA MET A 122 -8.96 -1.62 -2.96
C MET A 122 -8.61 -0.37 -3.79
N ALA A 123 -7.90 -0.63 -4.91
CA ALA A 123 -8.29 -0.14 -6.24
C ALA A 123 -7.97 -1.16 -7.36
N MET A 124 -8.83 -1.18 -8.38
CA MET A 124 -8.99 -2.18 -9.46
C MET A 124 -8.13 -1.89 -10.71
N GLU A 125 -7.86 -2.93 -11.51
CA GLU A 125 -7.97 -2.84 -12.98
C GLU A 125 -8.31 -4.20 -13.63
N GLU A 126 -8.76 -4.13 -14.89
CA GLU A 126 -9.43 -5.17 -15.69
C GLU A 126 -8.72 -6.54 -15.77
N ASN A 127 -9.54 -7.58 -15.61
CA ASN A 127 -9.35 -8.92 -16.18
C ASN A 127 -8.09 -9.74 -15.85
N THR A 128 -7.36 -9.37 -14.79
CA THR A 128 -6.51 -10.32 -14.07
C THR A 128 -6.77 -10.14 -12.59
N VAL A 129 -7.01 -11.24 -11.88
CA VAL A 129 -7.26 -11.23 -10.44
C VAL A 129 -6.05 -10.58 -9.77
N ALA A 130 -6.18 -9.32 -9.35
CA ALA A 130 -5.19 -8.71 -8.47
C ALA A 130 -5.14 -9.55 -7.19
N PRO A 131 -3.95 -9.97 -6.73
CA PRO A 131 -3.86 -10.63 -5.43
C PRO A 131 -4.46 -9.68 -4.39
N ARG A 132 -5.14 -10.25 -3.40
CA ARG A 132 -5.50 -9.54 -2.16
C ARG A 132 -4.28 -8.72 -1.72
N HIS A 133 -4.42 -7.56 -1.09
CA HIS A 133 -3.30 -6.63 -0.81
C HIS A 133 -2.16 -7.18 0.07
N SER A 134 -2.25 -8.45 0.46
CA SER A 134 -1.21 -9.27 1.05
C SER A 134 -0.70 -10.36 0.09
N GLY A 135 -1.02 -10.42 -1.19
CA GLY A 135 -0.79 -11.59 -2.03
C GLY A 135 0.42 -11.45 -2.96
N PHE A 136 1.19 -12.51 -3.16
CA PHE A 136 2.25 -12.51 -4.17
C PHE A 136 1.65 -12.48 -5.59
N GLY A 137 2.13 -11.55 -6.44
CA GLY A 137 1.61 -11.33 -7.79
C GLY A 137 2.68 -11.22 -8.87
N ARG A 138 2.32 -10.61 -10.02
CA ARG A 138 3.27 -10.23 -11.08
C ARG A 138 3.67 -8.77 -10.89
N GLY A 139 4.94 -8.48 -10.59
CA GLY A 139 5.45 -7.11 -10.40
C GLY A 139 6.27 -6.94 -9.12
N SER A 140 6.14 -5.78 -8.47
CA SER A 140 6.78 -5.41 -7.21
C SER A 140 5.74 -4.96 -6.19
N PHE A 141 5.94 -5.27 -4.90
CA PHE A 141 5.10 -4.77 -3.80
C PHE A 141 5.82 -3.65 -3.06
N ALA A 142 5.17 -2.51 -2.91
CA ALA A 142 5.67 -1.40 -2.10
C ALA A 142 4.78 -1.24 -0.87
N LEU A 143 5.36 -1.48 0.29
CA LEU A 143 4.76 -1.25 1.59
C LEU A 143 5.14 0.14 2.07
N LYS A 144 4.16 1.04 2.02
CA LYS A 144 4.30 2.38 2.58
C LYS A 144 3.71 2.43 3.98
N SER A 145 4.60 2.43 4.98
CA SER A 145 4.34 2.59 6.42
C SER A 145 3.72 1.38 7.12
N LEU A 146 4.44 0.86 8.10
CA LEU A 146 3.94 0.00 9.17
C LEU A 146 3.96 0.82 10.46
N THR A 147 2.86 0.85 11.20
CA THR A 147 2.75 1.45 12.54
C THR A 147 1.81 0.56 13.33
N HIS A 148 2.37 -0.38 14.10
CA HIS A 148 1.57 -1.25 14.96
C HIS A 148 2.05 -1.14 16.42
N GLY A 149 1.11 -1.06 17.34
CA GLY A 149 1.33 -0.51 18.66
C GLY A 149 1.28 1.03 18.60
N ILE A 150 0.68 1.67 19.58
CA ILE A 150 -0.19 2.83 19.57
C ILE A 150 -1.47 2.41 18.86
N GLN A 151 -2.55 2.25 19.62
CA GLN A 151 -3.91 2.28 19.09
C GLN A 151 -4.00 3.44 18.10
N SER A 152 -4.05 3.17 16.78
CA SER A 152 -4.19 4.15 15.70
C SER A 152 -4.03 5.60 16.18
N VAL A 153 -2.79 5.99 16.48
CA VAL A 153 -2.41 7.36 16.19
C VAL A 153 -1.70 7.28 14.85
N THR A 154 -2.44 6.80 13.83
CA THR A 154 -2.52 7.65 12.63
C THR A 154 -2.82 8.99 13.23
N GLN A 155 -1.85 9.92 13.29
CA GLN A 155 -2.09 11.24 13.86
C GLN A 155 -3.31 11.76 13.15
N LEU A 156 -4.48 11.60 13.80
CA LEU A 156 -5.74 12.01 13.21
C LEU A 156 -5.47 13.45 12.86
N PRO A 157 -5.79 13.86 11.63
CA PRO A 157 -5.47 15.20 11.19
C PRO A 157 -5.82 16.17 12.29
N GLN A 158 -4.85 16.93 12.80
CA GLN A 158 -5.11 17.75 13.99
C GLN A 158 -6.18 18.80 13.69
N GLU A 159 -6.38 19.09 12.40
CA GLU A 159 -7.31 20.04 11.87
C GLU A 159 -8.08 19.42 10.71
N PHE A 160 -9.28 19.95 10.49
CA PHE A 160 -10.02 19.65 9.28
C PHE A 160 -9.30 20.24 8.07
N LYS A 161 -9.05 19.43 7.04
CA LYS A 161 -8.57 19.93 5.74
C LYS A 161 -9.32 19.28 4.60
N THR A 162 -9.28 19.96 3.46
CA THR A 162 -9.78 19.44 2.20
C THR A 162 -8.69 19.66 1.17
N GLY A 163 -8.16 18.58 0.63
CA GLY A 163 -7.15 18.66 -0.41
C GLY A 163 -7.75 19.00 -1.77
N GLN A 164 -6.87 19.23 -2.73
CA GLN A 164 -7.26 19.51 -4.09
C GLN A 164 -7.86 18.25 -4.71
N ASN A 165 -8.95 18.41 -5.47
CA ASN A 165 -9.54 17.30 -6.18
C ASN A 165 -8.53 16.72 -7.20
N TYR A 166 -8.48 15.39 -7.34
CA TYR A 166 -7.64 14.74 -8.32
C TYR A 166 -8.37 13.60 -9.05
N PRO A 167 -8.21 13.48 -10.38
CA PRO A 167 -7.46 14.41 -11.25
C PRO A 167 -8.09 15.83 -11.32
N ASN A 168 -7.31 16.85 -11.68
CA ASN A 168 -7.80 18.20 -11.99
C ASN A 168 -6.85 18.87 -12.98
N PRO A 169 -7.23 19.04 -14.27
CA PRO A 169 -8.58 18.84 -14.82
C PRO A 169 -9.05 17.39 -14.77
N PHE A 170 -10.37 17.16 -14.74
CA PHE A 170 -10.95 15.81 -14.74
C PHE A 170 -11.98 15.61 -15.85
N ASN A 171 -12.11 14.36 -16.31
CA ASN A 171 -13.19 13.93 -17.19
C ASN A 171 -14.22 13.14 -16.40
N SER A 172 -15.36 13.77 -16.14
CA SER A 172 -16.56 13.19 -15.51
C SER A 172 -16.43 12.68 -14.07
N THR A 173 -15.27 12.19 -13.62
CA THR A 173 -15.05 11.73 -12.24
C THR A 173 -13.77 12.29 -11.63
N THR A 174 -13.81 12.61 -10.34
CA THR A 174 -12.66 13.05 -9.54
C THR A 174 -12.84 12.60 -8.11
N VAL A 175 -11.76 12.62 -7.33
CA VAL A 175 -11.78 12.39 -5.89
C VAL A 175 -11.44 13.68 -5.16
N ILE A 176 -12.15 13.98 -4.06
CA ILE A 176 -11.85 15.07 -3.14
C ILE A 176 -11.30 14.44 -1.85
N PRO A 177 -9.99 14.52 -1.58
CA PRO A 177 -9.41 14.01 -0.35
C PRO A 177 -9.75 14.93 0.83
N LEU A 178 -10.08 14.34 1.96
CA LEU A 178 -10.38 15.05 3.20
C LEU A 178 -9.41 14.62 4.28
N GLU A 179 -9.27 15.48 5.29
CA GLU A 179 -8.55 15.22 6.52
C GLU A 179 -9.50 15.56 7.67
N LEU A 180 -9.91 14.58 8.47
CA LEU A 180 -10.90 14.72 9.52
C LEU A 180 -10.31 14.33 10.91
N PRO A 181 -10.19 15.25 11.88
CA PRO A 181 -9.74 14.94 13.25
C PRO A 181 -10.65 13.98 14.01
N GLN A 182 -11.91 13.88 13.59
CA GLN A 182 -12.97 13.16 14.28
C GLN A 182 -14.05 12.73 13.29
N ARG A 183 -14.92 11.82 13.71
CA ARG A 183 -16.06 11.38 12.91
C ARG A 183 -16.98 12.56 12.61
N SER A 184 -17.30 12.76 11.33
CA SER A 184 -17.96 13.99 10.87
C SER A 184 -18.99 13.75 9.79
N ARG A 185 -20.09 14.51 9.80
CA ARG A 185 -21.03 14.58 8.67
C ARG A 185 -20.46 15.51 7.60
N VAL A 186 -20.33 15.02 6.38
CA VAL A 186 -19.70 15.76 5.27
C VAL A 186 -20.70 16.06 4.16
N ILE A 187 -20.75 17.33 3.75
CA ILE A 187 -21.55 17.83 2.63
C ILE A 187 -20.62 18.59 1.68
N ILE A 188 -20.75 18.36 0.37
CA ILE A 188 -20.01 19.08 -0.66
C ILE A 188 -21.00 19.79 -1.57
N ASP A 189 -21.00 21.12 -1.54
CA ASP A 189 -21.79 21.96 -2.42
C ASP A 189 -20.94 22.42 -3.60
N LEU A 190 -21.50 22.42 -4.80
CA LEU A 190 -20.82 22.86 -6.01
C LEU A 190 -21.49 24.09 -6.60
N PHE A 191 -20.69 25.08 -6.96
CA PHE A 191 -21.11 26.37 -7.48
C PHE A 191 -20.47 26.63 -8.84
N ASP A 192 -21.21 27.28 -9.73
CA ASP A 192 -20.66 27.81 -10.98
C ASP A 192 -19.89 29.13 -10.75
N VAL A 193 -19.31 29.69 -11.81
CA VAL A 193 -18.56 30.95 -11.77
C VAL A 193 -19.40 32.18 -11.38
N CYS A 194 -20.73 32.07 -11.47
CA CYS A 194 -21.66 33.11 -11.04
C CYS A 194 -22.07 32.94 -9.56
N GLY A 195 -21.56 31.92 -8.87
CA GLY A 195 -21.89 31.61 -7.49
C GLY A 195 -23.23 30.89 -7.31
N ARG A 196 -23.84 30.37 -8.39
CA ARG A 196 -25.09 29.61 -8.29
C ARG A 196 -24.78 28.18 -7.83
N LEU A 197 -25.49 27.71 -6.81
CA LEU A 197 -25.43 26.30 -6.39
C LEU A 197 -25.99 25.42 -7.51
N VAL A 198 -25.16 24.56 -8.08
CA VAL A 198 -25.53 23.67 -9.19
C VAL A 198 -25.72 22.23 -8.75
N TRP A 199 -25.11 21.84 -7.62
CA TRP A 199 -25.21 20.47 -7.12
C TRP A 199 -24.79 20.36 -5.65
N THR A 200 -25.34 19.38 -4.93
CA THR A 200 -24.95 19.04 -3.55
C THR A 200 -24.71 17.54 -3.42
N HIS A 201 -23.53 17.16 -2.95
CA HIS A 201 -23.25 15.81 -2.46
C HIS A 201 -23.49 15.75 -0.96
N ASN A 202 -24.26 14.75 -0.53
CA ASN A 202 -24.24 14.33 0.86
C ASN A 202 -23.36 13.09 0.98
N ALA A 203 -22.13 13.27 1.46
CA ALA A 203 -21.21 12.16 1.70
C ALA A 203 -21.57 11.38 2.98
N GLY A 204 -22.60 11.80 3.72
CA GLY A 204 -23.03 11.15 4.95
C GLY A 204 -22.02 11.32 6.08
N VAL A 205 -22.01 10.34 6.99
CA VAL A 205 -21.07 10.33 8.12
C VAL A 205 -19.79 9.61 7.70
N GLN A 206 -18.67 10.33 7.79
CA GLN A 206 -17.34 9.85 7.48
C GLN A 206 -16.55 9.63 8.79
N ASN A 207 -15.70 8.61 8.82
CA ASN A 207 -14.83 8.35 9.95
C ASN A 207 -13.67 9.36 10.01
N ALA A 208 -13.08 9.54 11.20
CA ALA A 208 -11.85 10.31 11.36
C ALA A 208 -10.71 9.71 10.51
N GLY A 209 -9.78 10.54 10.05
CA GLY A 209 -8.67 10.14 9.19
C GLY A 209 -8.71 10.81 7.82
N TRP A 210 -8.45 10.06 6.76
CA TRP A 210 -8.27 10.57 5.39
C TRP A 210 -9.29 10.02 4.38
N PRO A 211 -10.61 10.26 4.57
CA PRO A 211 -11.60 9.75 3.64
C PRO A 211 -11.49 10.43 2.26
N LYS A 212 -11.90 9.68 1.24
CA LYS A 212 -11.90 10.12 -0.17
C LYS A 212 -13.34 10.20 -0.65
N VAL A 213 -13.81 11.41 -0.98
CA VAL A 213 -15.16 11.61 -1.52
C VAL A 213 -15.10 11.53 -3.03
N HIS A 214 -15.76 10.53 -3.59
CA HIS A 214 -15.86 10.35 -5.04
C HIS A 214 -16.94 11.28 -5.59
N PHE A 215 -16.57 12.07 -6.59
CA PHE A 215 -17.48 12.99 -7.27
C PHE A 215 -17.65 12.58 -8.73
N ASN A 216 -18.91 12.52 -9.16
CA ASN A 216 -19.30 12.26 -10.53
C ASN A 216 -20.08 13.46 -11.08
N ALA A 217 -19.55 14.06 -12.14
CA ALA A 217 -20.04 15.26 -12.78
C ALA A 217 -20.68 14.99 -14.16
N HIS A 218 -21.15 13.76 -14.45
CA HIS A 218 -21.75 13.43 -15.75
C HIS A 218 -22.91 14.36 -16.15
N GLN A 219 -23.61 14.96 -15.19
CA GLN A 219 -24.74 15.87 -15.45
C GLN A 219 -24.32 17.35 -15.62
N LEU A 220 -23.03 17.69 -15.44
CA LEU A 220 -22.53 19.06 -15.51
C LEU A 220 -21.81 19.34 -16.84
N SER A 221 -21.83 20.56 -17.34
CA SER A 221 -21.09 20.96 -18.54
C SER A 221 -19.59 21.15 -18.26
N SER A 222 -18.74 21.08 -19.29
CA SER A 222 -17.32 21.46 -19.13
C SER A 222 -17.20 22.91 -18.65
N GLY A 223 -16.26 23.17 -17.74
CA GLY A 223 -16.10 24.51 -17.16
C GLY A 223 -15.39 24.53 -15.80
N VAL A 224 -15.26 25.74 -15.26
CA VAL A 224 -14.70 25.99 -13.93
C VAL A 224 -15.83 25.97 -12.91
N TYR A 225 -15.60 25.24 -11.82
CA TYR A 225 -16.52 25.15 -10.69
C TYR A 225 -15.78 25.42 -9.39
N PHE A 226 -16.52 25.93 -8.40
CA PHE A 226 -16.07 26.05 -7.02
C PHE A 226 -16.83 25.07 -6.17
N TYR A 227 -16.14 24.32 -5.30
CA TYR A 227 -16.80 23.49 -4.30
C TYR A 227 -16.60 24.07 -2.92
N ARG A 228 -17.62 23.91 -2.07
CA ARG A 228 -17.54 24.14 -0.64
C ARG A 228 -17.74 22.82 0.07
N THR A 229 -16.74 22.41 0.85
CA THR A 229 -16.85 21.26 1.74
C THR A 229 -17.25 21.75 3.13
N THR A 230 -18.29 21.14 3.70
CA THR A 230 -18.70 21.34 5.08
C THR A 230 -18.53 20.03 5.84
N ALA A 231 -17.76 20.06 6.93
CA ALA A 231 -17.58 18.92 7.83
C ALA A 231 -18.06 19.30 9.24
N GLU A 232 -19.06 18.59 9.76
CA GLU A 232 -19.61 18.79 11.09
C GLU A 232 -19.18 17.64 12.00
N GLY A 233 -18.36 17.94 13.00
CA GLY A 233 -17.85 16.96 13.96
C GLY A 233 -18.96 16.43 14.86
N LEU A 234 -19.09 15.11 14.96
CA LEU A 234 -20.16 14.45 15.72
C LEU A 234 -19.79 14.12 17.16
N GLU A 235 -18.50 14.19 17.52
CA GLU A 235 -18.00 13.76 18.83
C GLU A 235 -17.66 14.95 19.72
N ARG A 236 -16.68 15.76 19.29
CA ARG A 236 -16.21 16.96 19.98
C ARG A 236 -16.94 18.22 19.52
N GLY A 237 -17.82 18.11 18.53
CA GLY A 237 -18.48 19.24 17.88
C GLY A 237 -17.54 20.02 16.94
N GLY A 238 -18.03 21.15 16.43
CA GLY A 238 -17.31 22.03 15.52
C GLY A 238 -17.71 21.83 14.06
N THR A 239 -17.71 22.93 13.30
CA THR A 239 -18.01 22.94 11.87
C THR A 239 -16.83 23.54 11.12
N TYR A 240 -16.36 22.82 10.12
CA TYR A 240 -15.32 23.27 9.22
C TYR A 240 -15.91 23.54 7.84
N HIS A 241 -15.44 24.62 7.22
CA HIS A 241 -15.73 24.94 5.83
C HIS A 241 -14.43 25.12 5.05
N SER A 242 -14.33 24.45 3.90
CA SER A 242 -13.28 24.68 2.91
C SER A 242 -13.88 25.06 1.59
N VAL A 243 -13.14 25.82 0.78
CA VAL A 243 -13.46 26.08 -0.62
C VAL A 243 -12.32 25.63 -1.52
N GLY A 244 -12.67 25.08 -2.67
CA GLY A 244 -11.71 24.69 -3.70
C GLY A 244 -12.23 24.95 -5.10
N LYS A 245 -11.33 24.90 -6.08
CA LYS A 245 -11.63 25.13 -7.49
C LYS A 245 -11.33 23.88 -8.30
N MET A 246 -12.25 23.48 -9.17
CA MET A 246 -12.09 22.35 -10.08
C MET A 246 -12.36 22.73 -11.53
N LEU A 247 -11.67 22.06 -12.46
CA LEU A 247 -11.86 22.21 -13.90
C LEU A 247 -12.35 20.90 -14.50
N LEU A 248 -13.58 20.90 -15.01
CA LEU A 248 -14.20 19.77 -15.70
C LEU A 248 -13.99 19.89 -17.20
N LEU A 249 -13.42 18.84 -17.81
CA LEU A 249 -13.22 18.69 -19.25
C LEU A 249 -13.90 17.39 -19.72
N LYS A 250 -15.02 17.53 -20.42
CA LYS A 250 -15.66 16.44 -21.18
C LYS A 250 -15.17 16.39 -22.61
#